data_AF-A0A9E2BU28-F1
#
_entry.id   AF-A0A9E2BU28-F1
#
_cell.length_a   1.000
_cell.length_b   1.000
_cell.length_c   1.000
_cell.angle_alpha   90.00
_cell.angle_beta   90.00
_cell.angle_gamma   90.00
#
_symmetry.space_group_name_H-M   'P 1'
#
loop_
_entity.id
_entity.type
_entity.pdbx_description
1 polymer ?
#
loop_
_entity_poly.entity_id
_entity_poly.type
_entity_poly.pdbx_seq_one_letter_code
_entity_poly.pdbx_strand_id
1 'polypeptide(L)'
;MIRKIAFLSFSLALAPSFAQPAADPAEVDAVVASIKASNPDLKSLCQKGPEGIRKASTEAVTSLMSSGKVKGNPQATGGEAGQKVGRECRGG
;
A
#
# COMPACT_ATOMS: atom_id res chain seq x y z
N MET A 1 12.69 42.64 -37.35
CA MET A 1 12.24 42.08 -36.06
C MET A 1 10.78 41.63 -36.22
N ILE A 2 10.53 40.33 -36.36
CA ILE A 2 9.18 39.76 -36.51
C ILE A 2 9.08 38.62 -35.48
N ARG A 3 8.41 38.89 -34.36
CA ARG A 3 8.19 37.93 -33.28
C ARG A 3 7.06 36.98 -33.68
N LYS A 4 7.41 35.75 -34.05
CA LYS A 4 6.46 34.65 -34.26
C LYS A 4 5.97 34.17 -32.89
N ILE A 5 4.72 34.47 -32.56
CA ILE A 5 4.03 33.90 -31.41
C ILE A 5 3.59 32.49 -31.83
N ALA A 6 4.40 31.51 -31.46
CA ALA A 6 4.03 30.11 -31.59
C ALA A 6 3.01 29.79 -30.48
N PHE A 7 1.79 29.48 -30.91
CA PHE A 7 0.74 28.88 -30.10
C PHE A 7 1.25 27.57 -29.47
N LEU A 8 1.58 27.61 -28.18
CA LEU A 8 1.79 26.43 -27.35
C LEU A 8 0.46 26.12 -26.64
N SER A 9 -0.45 25.48 -27.36
CA SER A 9 -1.61 24.83 -26.78
C SER A 9 -1.13 23.66 -25.94
N PHE A 10 -0.80 23.92 -24.67
CA PHE A 10 -0.60 22.90 -23.66
C PHE A 10 -1.96 22.31 -23.34
N SER A 11 -2.40 21.34 -24.15
CA SER A 11 -3.54 20.49 -23.84
C SER A 11 -3.20 19.75 -22.56
N LEU A 12 -3.62 20.32 -21.43
CA LEU A 12 -3.58 19.70 -20.12
C LEU A 12 -4.53 18.50 -20.17
N ALA A 13 -4.02 17.37 -20.64
CA ALA A 13 -4.71 16.10 -20.58
C ALA A 13 -4.98 15.83 -19.09
N LEU A 14 -6.23 16.02 -18.67
CA LEU A 14 -6.76 15.46 -17.43
C LEU A 14 -6.56 13.94 -17.54
N ALA A 15 -5.44 13.44 -17.02
CA ALA A 15 -5.32 12.03 -16.74
C ALA A 15 -6.45 11.69 -15.76
N PRO A 16 -7.30 10.69 -16.06
CA PRO A 16 -8.26 10.21 -15.09
C PRO A 16 -7.45 9.73 -13.88
N SER A 17 -7.52 10.50 -12.80
CA SER A 17 -7.09 10.02 -11.50
C SER A 17 -8.02 8.87 -11.19
N PHE A 18 -7.59 7.64 -11.47
CA PHE A 18 -8.21 6.45 -10.91
C PHE A 18 -8.07 6.60 -9.40
N ALA A 19 -9.08 7.20 -8.77
CA ALA A 19 -9.27 7.19 -7.35
C ALA A 19 -9.40 5.71 -6.97
N GLN A 20 -8.28 5.07 -6.66
CA GLN A 20 -8.29 3.72 -6.16
C GLN A 20 -9.07 3.77 -4.86
N PRO A 21 -10.08 2.91 -4.67
CA PRO A 21 -10.84 2.89 -3.43
C PRO A 21 -9.85 2.77 -2.29
N ALA A 22 -9.97 3.69 -1.32
CA ALA A 22 -9.23 3.62 -0.07
C ALA A 22 -9.40 2.22 0.51
N ALA A 23 -8.34 1.64 1.06
CA ALA A 23 -8.46 0.27 1.54
C ALA A 23 -9.48 0.23 2.67
N ASP A 24 -10.28 -0.85 2.70
CA ASP A 24 -11.24 -1.02 3.78
C ASP A 24 -10.46 -1.18 5.11
N PRO A 25 -10.74 -0.36 6.14
CA PRO A 25 -9.97 -0.38 7.37
C PRO A 25 -10.04 -1.73 8.09
N ALA A 26 -11.15 -2.48 7.96
CA ALA A 26 -11.28 -3.82 8.53
C ALA A 26 -10.42 -4.84 7.77
N GLU A 27 -10.32 -4.72 6.45
CA GLU A 27 -9.40 -5.55 5.64
C GLU A 27 -7.94 -5.25 6.00
N VAL A 28 -7.60 -3.97 6.17
CA VAL A 28 -6.26 -3.54 6.60
C VAL A 28 -5.91 -4.15 7.96
N ASP A 29 -6.82 -4.10 8.92
CA ASP A 29 -6.59 -4.67 10.25
C ASP A 29 -6.50 -6.21 10.22
N ALA A 30 -7.28 -6.88 9.36
CA ALA A 30 -7.14 -8.32 9.14
C ALA A 30 -5.77 -8.68 8.56
N VAL A 31 -5.24 -7.88 7.62
CA VAL A 31 -3.89 -8.05 7.07
C VAL A 31 -2.83 -7.79 8.13
N VAL A 32 -2.96 -6.73 8.94
CA VAL A 32 -2.04 -6.46 10.06
C VAL A 32 -2.03 -7.62 11.05
N ALA A 33 -3.20 -8.13 11.43
CA ALA A 33 -3.32 -9.29 12.31
C ALA A 33 -2.68 -10.53 11.69
N SER A 34 -2.85 -10.76 10.38
CA SER A 34 -2.20 -11.87 9.66
C SER A 34 -0.67 -11.73 9.60
N ILE A 35 -0.15 -10.52 9.39
CA ILE A 35 1.29 -10.23 9.45
C ILE A 35 1.84 -10.55 10.84
N LYS A 36 1.16 -10.10 11.91
CA LYS A 36 1.56 -10.36 13.30
C LYS A 36 1.46 -11.84 13.66
N ALA A 37 0.43 -12.53 13.19
CA ALA A 37 0.28 -13.97 13.40
C ALA A 37 1.37 -14.78 12.68
N SER A 38 1.76 -14.37 11.48
CA SER A 38 2.84 -14.99 10.70
C SER A 38 4.24 -14.60 11.18
N ASN A 39 4.35 -13.49 11.94
CA ASN A 39 5.59 -12.97 12.49
C ASN A 39 5.43 -12.74 14.00
N PRO A 40 5.37 -13.81 14.81
CA PRO A 40 5.22 -13.69 16.26
C PRO A 40 6.38 -12.92 16.91
N ASP A 41 7.57 -12.98 16.31
CA ASP A 41 8.68 -12.09 16.63
C ASP A 41 8.66 -10.86 15.71
N LEU A 42 7.84 -9.87 16.08
CA LEU A 42 7.78 -8.59 15.37
C LEU A 42 9.14 -7.89 15.32
N LYS A 43 10.02 -8.09 16.31
CA LYS A 43 11.35 -7.47 16.32
C LYS A 43 12.19 -7.96 15.15
N SER A 44 12.14 -9.26 14.85
CA SER A 44 12.80 -9.83 13.67
C SER A 44 12.25 -9.27 12.36
N LEU A 45 10.93 -9.06 12.28
CA LEU A 45 10.29 -8.44 11.11
C LEU A 45 10.75 -6.99 10.96
N CYS A 46 10.83 -6.23 12.05
CA CYS A 46 11.30 -4.85 12.05
C CYS A 46 12.77 -4.72 11.65
N GLN A 47 13.62 -5.68 12.04
CA GLN A 47 15.04 -5.73 11.63
C GLN A 47 15.22 -5.94 10.13
N LYS A 48 14.28 -6.60 9.45
CA LYS A 48 14.29 -6.74 7.97
C LYS A 48 14.01 -5.41 7.26
N GLY A 49 13.58 -4.37 7.98
CA GLY A 49 13.33 -3.04 7.45
C GLY A 49 12.08 -2.98 6.54
N PRO A 50 11.92 -1.86 5.79
CA PRO A 50 10.70 -1.60 5.02
C PRO A 50 10.42 -2.63 3.93
N GLU A 51 11.46 -3.19 3.31
CA GLU A 51 11.33 -4.24 2.30
C GLU A 51 10.80 -5.55 2.90
N GLY A 52 11.29 -5.94 4.09
CA GLY A 52 10.79 -7.13 4.79
C GLY A 52 9.33 -6.99 5.21
N ILE A 53 8.96 -5.80 5.69
CA ILE A 53 7.57 -5.48 6.06
C ILE A 53 6.67 -5.51 4.82
N ARG A 54 7.10 -4.90 3.70
CA ARG A 54 6.36 -4.96 2.43
C ARG A 54 6.12 -6.40 1.98
N LYS A 55 7.14 -7.26 2.01
CA LYS A 55 7.00 -8.67 1.65
C LYS A 55 6.01 -9.39 2.55
N ALA A 56 6.13 -9.23 3.87
CA ALA A 56 5.20 -9.84 4.82
C ALA A 56 3.76 -9.34 4.60
N SER A 57 3.58 -8.05 4.29
CA SER A 57 2.27 -7.49 3.94
C SER A 57 1.72 -8.06 2.64
N THR A 58 2.54 -8.19 1.59
CA THR A 58 2.11 -8.80 0.33
C THR A 58 1.71 -10.26 0.53
N GLU A 59 2.51 -11.06 1.23
CA GLU A 59 2.19 -12.45 1.52
C GLU A 59 0.88 -12.58 2.32
N ALA A 60 0.71 -11.77 3.36
CA ALA A 60 -0.51 -11.75 4.17
C ALA A 60 -1.74 -11.36 3.35
N VAL A 61 -1.65 -10.33 2.51
CA VAL A 61 -2.75 -9.92 1.63
C VAL A 61 -3.08 -11.01 0.61
N THR A 62 -2.08 -11.60 -0.05
CA THR A 62 -2.30 -12.65 -1.05
C THR A 62 -2.98 -13.87 -0.42
N SER A 63 -2.58 -14.24 0.81
CA SER A 63 -3.24 -15.30 1.57
C SER A 63 -4.68 -14.93 1.97
N LEU A 64 -4.92 -13.69 2.39
CA LEU A 64 -6.26 -13.26 2.77
C LEU A 64 -7.19 -13.09 1.57
N MET A 65 -6.67 -12.67 0.43
CA MET A 65 -7.38 -12.67 -0.85
C MET A 65 -7.82 -14.07 -1.26
N SER A 66 -6.91 -15.06 -1.18
CA SER A 66 -7.25 -16.43 -1.56
C SER A 66 -8.31 -17.04 -0.63
N SER A 67 -8.37 -16.57 0.62
CA SER A 67 -9.43 -16.93 1.57
C SER A 67 -10.72 -16.10 1.45
N GLY A 68 -10.80 -15.14 0.52
CA GLY A 68 -11.96 -14.26 0.32
C GLY A 68 -12.16 -13.20 1.40
N LYS A 69 -11.16 -13.01 2.28
CA LYS A 69 -11.18 -12.03 3.39
C LYS A 69 -10.72 -10.63 2.99
N VAL A 70 -9.93 -10.52 1.91
CA VAL A 70 -9.64 -9.25 1.24
C VAL A 70 -10.37 -9.26 -0.08
N LYS A 71 -11.35 -8.36 -0.23
CA LYS A 71 -12.17 -8.18 -1.44
C LYS A 71 -11.80 -6.91 -2.19
N GLY A 72 -11.23 -5.93 -1.49
CA GLY A 72 -10.79 -4.66 -2.05
C GLY A 72 -9.50 -4.76 -2.87
N ASN A 73 -8.82 -3.63 -3.03
CA ASN A 73 -7.56 -3.56 -3.74
C ASN A 73 -6.41 -4.07 -2.85
N PRO A 74 -5.79 -5.22 -3.16
CA PRO A 74 -4.74 -5.78 -2.32
C PRO A 74 -3.50 -4.90 -2.18
N GLN A 75 -3.21 -4.10 -3.20
CA GLN A 75 -2.05 -3.23 -3.20
C GLN A 75 -2.26 -2.03 -2.26
N ALA A 76 -3.49 -1.51 -2.21
CA ALA A 76 -3.88 -0.49 -1.23
C ALA A 76 -3.92 -1.08 0.19
N THR A 77 -4.63 -2.19 0.39
CA THR A 77 -4.76 -2.85 1.70
C THR A 77 -3.41 -3.27 2.27
N GLY A 78 -2.55 -3.89 1.44
CA GLY A 78 -1.20 -4.28 1.84
C GLY A 78 -0.27 -3.10 2.07
N GLY A 79 -0.40 -2.04 1.27
CA GLY A 79 0.36 -0.81 1.45
C GLY A 79 0.04 -0.13 2.78
N GLU A 80 -1.23 0.00 3.13
CA GLU A 80 -1.65 0.59 4.41
C GLU A 80 -1.31 -0.29 5.61
N ALA A 81 -1.52 -1.61 5.50
CA ALA A 81 -1.15 -2.55 6.55
C ALA A 81 0.35 -2.56 6.82
N GLY A 82 1.17 -2.58 5.76
CA GLY A 82 2.63 -2.50 5.88
C GLY A 82 3.10 -1.18 6.49
N GLN A 83 2.43 -0.07 6.17
CA GLN A 83 2.71 1.21 6.84
C GLN A 83 2.34 1.19 8.33
N LYS A 84 1.21 0.58 8.71
CA LYS A 84 0.83 0.41 10.14
C LYS A 84 1.90 -0.39 10.88
N VAL A 85 2.26 -1.57 10.38
CA VAL A 85 3.31 -2.41 10.99
C VAL A 85 4.65 -1.68 11.03
N GLY A 86 5.01 -0.96 9.96
CA GLY A 86 6.24 -0.15 9.92
C GLY A 86 6.25 1.04 10.86
N ARG A 87 5.09 1.59 11.26
CA ARG A 87 5.00 2.58 12.34
C ARG A 87 5.24 1.92 13.69
N GLU A 88 4.61 0.77 13.96
CA GLU A 88 4.84 0.00 15.20
C GLU A 88 6.34 -0.37 15.36
N CYS A 89 6.99 -0.78 14.27
CA CYS A 89 8.42 -1.08 14.25
C CYS A 89 9.34 0.09 14.60
N ARG A 90 8.89 1.34 14.45
CA ARG A 90 9.67 2.56 14.75
C ARG A 90 9.40 3.10 16.16
N GLY A 91 8.70 2.35 17.00
CA GLY A 91 8.35 2.74 18.38
C GLY A 91 7.12 3.63 18.42
N GLY A 92 6.03 3.20 17.78
CA GLY A 92 4.74 3.90 17.77
C GLY A 92 4.22 4.29 19.14
#